data_AF-A0A6V7TFF0-F1
#
_entry.id   AF-A0A6V7TFF0-F1
#
_cell.length_a   1.000
_cell.length_b   1.000
_cell.length_c   1.000
_cell.angle_alpha   90.00
_cell.angle_beta   90.00
_cell.angle_gamma   90.00
#
_symmetry.space_group_name_H-M   'P 1'
#
loop_
_entity.id
_entity.type
_entity.pdbx_description
1 polymer ?
#
loop_
_entity_poly.entity_id
_entity_poly.type
_entity_poly.pdbx_seq_one_letter_code
_entity_poly.pdbx_strand_id
1 'polypeptide(L)'
;MKTQINLPIDKIKLIEKNFNLIDGNGDKKINPEEFKILIRLLGQTKTDQEIYDIIDQHFEDKDEKSEDNKQVENSGEQIVKANGGEINKNTIVKKNGGKISPNHDRIKNLINKLNNFNDDYDKRNKGINKNEKNLQTANGIDISEMKPKKDINFETFMKIFINTYTEPISVNELIKSFEILDSKKTGYINEEALKHIMISSNEQISNDDINLFMNSLNFKDKKKIDYILLSKKLKNAIS
;
A
#
# COMPACT_ATOMS: atom_id res chain seq x y z
N MET A 1 28.09 -4.74 -6.54
CA MET A 1 27.80 -5.86 -5.62
C MET A 1 26.34 -5.75 -5.22
N LYS A 2 25.49 -6.75 -5.52
CA LYS A 2 24.14 -6.80 -4.96
C LYS A 2 24.29 -7.24 -3.50
N THR A 3 23.91 -6.38 -2.57
CA THR A 3 23.94 -6.67 -1.14
C THR A 3 22.96 -7.82 -0.87
N GLN A 4 23.45 -8.97 -0.43
CA GLN A 4 22.57 -10.06 -0.02
C GLN A 4 21.93 -9.66 1.32
N ILE A 5 20.70 -9.16 1.26
CA ILE A 5 19.96 -8.75 2.45
C ILE A 5 19.61 -10.01 3.23
N ASN A 6 20.27 -10.21 4.37
CA ASN A 6 19.95 -11.28 5.29
C ASN A 6 18.93 -10.75 6.31
N LEU A 7 17.67 -11.18 6.18
CA LEU A 7 16.60 -10.78 7.09
C LEU A 7 16.60 -11.71 8.31
N PRO A 8 16.50 -11.17 9.55
CA PRO A 8 16.34 -12.00 10.74
C PRO A 8 15.11 -12.92 10.62
N ILE A 9 15.19 -14.12 11.20
CA ILE A 9 14.13 -15.14 11.14
C ILE A 9 12.78 -14.57 11.60
N ASP A 10 12.77 -13.76 12.66
CA ASP A 10 11.54 -13.16 13.17
C ASP A 10 10.92 -12.16 12.19
N LYS A 11 11.74 -11.47 11.39
CA LYS A 11 11.28 -10.59 10.32
C LYS A 11 10.67 -11.40 9.18
N ILE A 12 11.27 -12.53 8.81
CA ILE A 12 10.70 -13.44 7.80
C ILE A 12 9.34 -13.97 8.25
N LYS A 13 9.22 -14.44 9.50
CA LYS A 13 7.94 -14.90 10.07
C LYS A 13 6.87 -13.80 10.10
N LEU A 14 7.27 -12.55 10.39
CA LEU A 14 6.36 -11.41 10.34
C LEU A 14 5.88 -11.15 8.91
N ILE A 15 6.79 -11.21 7.93
CA ILE A 15 6.46 -11.04 6.51
C ILE A 15 5.49 -12.13 6.04
N GLU A 16 5.76 -13.40 6.38
CA GLU A 16 4.88 -14.53 6.06
C GLU A 16 3.49 -14.39 6.68
N LYS A 17 3.43 -13.97 7.95
CA LYS A 17 2.16 -13.71 8.61
C LYS A 17 1.37 -12.58 7.93
N ASN A 18 2.04 -11.50 7.52
CA ASN A 18 1.41 -10.40 6.82
C ASN A 18 0.95 -10.82 5.41
N PHE A 19 1.74 -11.63 4.70
CA PHE A 19 1.36 -12.19 3.41
C PHE A 19 0.04 -12.97 3.51
N ASN A 20 -0.05 -13.92 4.45
CA ASN A 20 -1.26 -14.73 4.67
C ASN A 20 -2.47 -13.92 5.15
N LEU A 21 -2.24 -12.72 5.70
CA LEU A 21 -3.32 -11.85 6.17
C LEU A 21 -3.89 -10.99 5.03
N ILE A 22 -3.06 -10.69 4.03
CA ILE A 22 -3.43 -9.93 2.85
C ILE A 22 -4.02 -10.83 1.76
N ASP A 23 -3.58 -12.09 1.67
CA ASP A 23 -4.20 -13.15 0.84
C ASP A 23 -5.67 -13.36 1.26
N GLY A 24 -6.59 -12.67 0.59
CA GLY A 24 -8.00 -12.64 0.96
C GLY A 24 -8.77 -13.90 0.58
N ASN A 25 -8.32 -14.62 -0.45
CA ASN A 25 -8.98 -15.82 -0.96
C ASN A 25 -8.38 -17.13 -0.39
N GLY A 26 -7.22 -17.05 0.28
CA GLY A 26 -6.54 -18.17 0.91
C GLY A 26 -5.84 -19.12 -0.06
N ASP A 27 -5.57 -18.68 -1.30
CA ASP A 27 -4.94 -19.50 -2.33
C ASP A 27 -3.40 -19.55 -2.21
N LYS A 28 -2.85 -18.88 -1.19
CA LYS A 28 -1.41 -18.73 -0.89
C LYS A 28 -0.66 -17.93 -1.95
N LYS A 29 -1.37 -17.11 -2.70
CA LYS A 29 -0.83 -16.13 -3.64
C LYS A 29 -1.39 -14.75 -3.32
N ILE A 30 -0.75 -13.75 -3.93
CA ILE A 30 -1.23 -12.38 -3.89
C ILE A 30 -1.24 -11.81 -5.30
N ASN A 31 -2.30 -11.08 -5.60
CA ASN A 31 -2.44 -10.30 -6.83
C ASN A 31 -1.63 -8.98 -6.75
N PRO A 32 -1.54 -8.19 -7.83
CA PRO A 32 -0.81 -6.91 -7.84
C PRO A 32 -1.27 -5.88 -6.79
N GLU A 33 -2.56 -5.80 -6.49
CA GLU A 33 -3.08 -4.86 -5.49
C GLU A 33 -2.76 -5.33 -4.06
N GLU A 34 -2.88 -6.62 -3.79
CA GLU A 34 -2.43 -7.24 -2.54
C GLU A 34 -0.91 -7.08 -2.34
N PHE A 35 -0.12 -7.21 -3.41
CA PHE A 35 1.31 -6.91 -3.40
C PHE A 35 1.60 -5.46 -2.99
N LYS A 36 0.90 -4.50 -3.61
CA LYS A 36 1.02 -3.06 -3.28
C LYS A 36 0.70 -2.79 -1.81
N ILE A 37 -0.36 -3.40 -1.28
CA ILE A 37 -0.72 -3.30 0.14
C ILE A 37 0.37 -3.90 1.02
N LEU A 38 0.87 -5.10 0.70
CA LEU A 38 1.86 -5.79 1.50
C LEU A 38 3.19 -5.03 1.56
N ILE A 39 3.67 -4.49 0.45
CA ILE A 39 4.90 -3.66 0.40
C ILE A 39 4.78 -2.45 1.35
N ARG A 40 3.64 -1.77 1.33
CA ARG A 40 3.36 -0.64 2.25
C ARG A 40 3.26 -1.08 3.70
N LEU A 41 2.62 -2.22 3.96
CA LEU A 41 2.49 -2.80 5.30
C LEU A 41 3.85 -3.15 5.91
N LEU A 42 4.82 -3.51 5.06
CA LEU A 42 6.20 -3.78 5.45
C LEU A 42 7.07 -2.51 5.58
N GLY A 43 6.45 -1.32 5.49
CA GLY A 43 7.10 -0.03 5.72
C GLY A 43 7.95 0.47 4.55
N GLN A 44 7.79 -0.10 3.35
CA GLN A 44 8.41 0.43 2.16
C GLN A 44 7.63 1.64 1.65
N THR A 45 8.35 2.73 1.36
CA THR A 45 7.77 4.00 0.88
C THR A 45 8.04 4.16 -0.62
N LYS A 46 7.62 3.16 -1.41
CA LYS A 46 7.73 3.19 -2.88
C LYS A 46 6.51 3.88 -3.46
N THR A 47 6.73 4.67 -4.50
CA THR A 47 5.68 5.32 -5.28
C THR A 47 4.83 4.31 -6.02
N ASP A 48 3.60 4.70 -6.36
CA ASP A 48 2.74 3.87 -7.22
C ASP A 48 3.45 3.46 -8.50
N GLN A 49 4.15 4.42 -9.12
CA GLN A 49 4.93 4.17 -10.32
C GLN A 49 6.01 3.11 -10.12
N GLU A 50 6.83 3.26 -9.07
CA GLU A 50 7.87 2.27 -8.76
C GLU A 50 7.29 0.88 -8.45
N ILE A 51 6.12 0.82 -7.82
CA ILE A 51 5.43 -0.45 -7.54
C ILE A 51 4.95 -1.09 -8.85
N TYR A 52 4.36 -0.32 -9.75
CA TYR A 52 3.95 -0.83 -11.06
C TYR A 52 5.15 -1.26 -11.91
N ASP A 53 6.26 -0.54 -11.85
CA ASP A 53 7.50 -0.95 -12.52
C ASP A 53 8.04 -2.28 -11.97
N ILE A 54 7.97 -2.48 -10.65
CA ILE A 54 8.34 -3.75 -10.01
C ILE A 54 7.40 -4.87 -10.46
N ILE A 55 6.09 -4.62 -10.50
CA ILE A 55 5.10 -5.59 -10.95
C ILE A 55 5.36 -5.97 -12.41
N ASP A 56 5.56 -4.98 -13.28
CA ASP A 56 5.79 -5.21 -14.70
C ASP A 56 7.04 -6.06 -14.95
N GLN A 57 8.13 -5.76 -14.22
CA GLN A 57 9.41 -6.43 -14.37
C GLN A 57 9.45 -7.85 -13.77
N HIS A 58 8.63 -8.13 -12.76
CA HIS A 58 8.76 -9.36 -11.98
C HIS A 58 7.56 -10.31 -12.02
N PHE A 59 6.38 -9.83 -12.43
CA PHE A 59 5.20 -10.69 -12.56
C PHE A 59 5.10 -11.21 -13.99
N GLU A 60 4.69 -12.46 -14.13
CA GLU A 60 4.34 -13.03 -15.43
C GLU A 60 3.03 -12.45 -15.94
N ASP A 61 2.93 -12.23 -17.25
CA ASP A 61 1.66 -11.93 -17.89
C ASP A 61 0.72 -13.15 -17.80
N LYS A 62 -0.56 -12.91 -17.53
CA LYS A 62 -1.60 -13.92 -17.76
C LYS A 62 -1.69 -14.12 -19.27
N ASP A 63 -1.50 -15.35 -19.71
CA ASP A 63 -1.69 -15.70 -21.12
C ASP A 63 -3.15 -15.38 -21.49
N GLU A 64 -3.36 -14.64 -22.59
CA GLU A 64 -4.65 -14.51 -23.26
C GLU A 64 -5.03 -15.89 -23.85
N LYS A 65 -5.41 -16.85 -23.01
CA LYS A 65 -6.00 -18.11 -23.46
C LYS A 65 -7.48 -18.13 -23.13
N SER A 66 -8.23 -17.90 -24.21
CA SER A 66 -9.61 -18.29 -24.48
C SER A 66 -10.58 -18.25 -23.29
N GLU A 67 -11.49 -17.27 -23.32
CA GLU A 67 -12.86 -17.52 -22.90
C GLU A 67 -13.42 -18.67 -23.76
N ASP A 68 -13.08 -19.91 -23.42
CA ASP A 68 -13.79 -21.07 -23.93
C ASP A 68 -15.16 -21.12 -23.23
N ASN A 69 -16.15 -20.66 -23.99
CA ASN A 69 -17.50 -21.21 -24.07
C ASN A 69 -18.05 -21.84 -22.78
N LYS A 70 -18.69 -21.04 -21.92
CA LYS A 70 -19.86 -21.57 -21.21
C LYS A 70 -21.03 -21.58 -22.19
N GLN A 71 -21.19 -22.74 -22.84
CA GLN A 71 -22.45 -23.12 -23.47
C GLN A 71 -23.59 -22.88 -22.47
N VAL A 72 -24.58 -22.16 -22.95
CA VAL A 72 -25.91 -22.09 -22.37
C VAL A 72 -26.54 -23.46 -22.59
N GLU A 73 -26.55 -24.31 -21.58
CA GLU A 73 -27.55 -25.36 -21.46
C GLU A 73 -28.60 -24.92 -20.45
N ASN A 74 -29.74 -24.52 -21.01
CA ASN A 74 -30.95 -24.20 -20.27
C ASN A 74 -31.87 -25.43 -20.33
N SER A 75 -32.64 -25.57 -19.25
CA SER A 75 -33.88 -26.36 -19.10
C SER A 75 -33.78 -27.83 -18.66
N GLY A 76 -34.16 -28.01 -17.40
CA GLY A 76 -34.45 -29.28 -16.74
C GLY A 76 -34.85 -29.03 -15.29
N GLU A 77 -35.91 -28.23 -15.09
CA GLU A 77 -36.50 -27.92 -13.78
C GLU A 77 -36.83 -29.19 -12.99
N GLN A 78 -36.51 -29.19 -11.69
CA GLN A 78 -37.39 -29.84 -10.72
C GLN A 78 -37.40 -29.08 -9.39
N ILE A 79 -38.56 -28.48 -9.14
CA ILE A 79 -38.96 -27.75 -7.95
C ILE A 79 -39.23 -28.76 -6.83
N VAL A 80 -38.57 -28.62 -5.68
CA VAL A 80 -39.18 -29.02 -4.40
C VAL A 80 -38.87 -27.95 -3.34
N LYS A 81 -39.96 -27.51 -2.70
CA LYS A 81 -40.07 -26.38 -1.77
C LYS A 81 -39.66 -26.77 -0.34
N ALA A 82 -39.50 -25.71 0.47
CA ALA A 82 -39.67 -25.63 1.93
C ALA A 82 -38.43 -26.07 2.74
N ASN A 83 -37.99 -25.42 3.82
CA ASN A 83 -38.60 -24.50 4.78
C ASN A 83 -37.50 -23.69 5.52
N GLY A 84 -37.92 -22.62 6.20
CA GLY A 84 -37.07 -21.63 6.86
C GLY A 84 -36.16 -22.10 8.01
N GLY A 85 -35.32 -21.19 8.48
CA GLY A 85 -34.51 -21.39 9.67
C GLY A 85 -33.24 -20.55 9.71
N GLU A 86 -33.38 -19.35 10.27
CA GLU A 86 -32.43 -18.74 11.22
C GLU A 86 -30.98 -18.42 10.81
N ILE A 87 -30.75 -17.10 10.85
CA ILE A 87 -29.47 -16.42 11.02
C ILE A 87 -28.79 -16.96 12.27
N ASN A 88 -27.61 -17.58 12.14
CA ASN A 88 -26.73 -17.83 13.28
C ASN A 88 -25.36 -17.18 13.09
N LYS A 89 -25.24 -16.02 13.75
CA LYS A 89 -23.98 -15.44 14.21
C LYS A 89 -23.42 -16.35 15.30
N ASN A 90 -22.21 -16.88 15.11
CA ASN A 90 -21.31 -17.35 16.16
C ASN A 90 -19.90 -17.21 15.59
N THR A 91 -19.09 -16.22 15.94
CA THR A 91 -18.46 -15.99 17.25
C THR A 91 -17.92 -17.28 17.87
N ILE A 92 -16.71 -17.66 17.50
CA ILE A 92 -15.84 -18.45 18.36
C ILE A 92 -14.58 -17.65 18.64
N VAL A 93 -14.64 -16.95 19.78
CA VAL A 93 -13.48 -16.52 20.55
C VAL A 93 -12.78 -17.77 21.07
N LYS A 94 -11.52 -17.99 20.68
CA LYS A 94 -10.58 -18.71 21.54
C LYS A 94 -9.50 -17.74 22.00
N LYS A 95 -9.66 -17.32 23.26
CA LYS A 95 -8.61 -16.72 24.10
C LYS A 95 -7.38 -17.63 24.06
N ASN A 96 -6.23 -17.06 23.67
CA ASN A 96 -4.94 -17.44 24.22
C ASN A 96 -4.20 -16.14 24.55
N GLY A 97 -3.93 -15.95 25.84
CA GLY A 97 -3.36 -14.73 26.42
C GLY A 97 -1.85 -14.59 26.17
N GLY A 98 -1.49 -14.27 24.93
CA GLY A 98 -0.20 -13.63 24.63
C GLY A 98 -0.44 -12.14 24.39
N LYS A 99 0.31 -11.26 25.04
CA LYS A 99 0.33 -9.83 24.68
C LYS A 99 0.66 -9.72 23.20
N ILE A 100 -0.34 -9.38 22.40
CA ILE A 100 -0.20 -9.11 20.97
C ILE A 100 0.64 -7.83 20.84
N SER A 101 1.73 -7.90 20.07
CA SER A 101 2.66 -6.77 19.89
C SER A 101 1.92 -5.55 19.28
N PRO A 102 2.22 -4.30 19.70
CA PRO A 102 1.52 -3.08 19.25
C PRO A 102 1.37 -2.92 17.74
N ASN A 103 2.28 -3.52 16.96
CA ASN A 103 2.19 -3.51 15.50
C ASN A 103 0.99 -4.31 14.97
N HIS A 104 0.57 -5.39 15.62
CA HIS A 104 -0.53 -6.23 15.14
C HIS A 104 -1.90 -5.55 15.22
N ASP A 105 -2.12 -4.68 16.22
CA ASP A 105 -3.36 -3.91 16.35
C ASP A 105 -3.41 -2.77 15.33
N ARG A 106 -2.27 -2.12 15.06
CA ARG A 106 -2.14 -1.16 13.95
C ARG A 106 -2.43 -1.82 12.60
N ILE A 107 -1.91 -3.03 12.37
CA ILE A 107 -2.10 -3.81 11.14
C ILE A 107 -3.57 -4.20 10.95
N LYS A 108 -4.26 -4.71 11.98
CA LYS A 108 -5.69 -5.04 11.88
C LYS A 108 -6.56 -3.82 11.58
N ASN A 109 -6.26 -2.71 12.25
CA ASN A 109 -7.01 -1.47 12.03
C ASN A 109 -6.72 -0.89 10.64
N LEU A 110 -5.50 -1.01 10.14
CA LEU A 110 -5.15 -0.60 8.77
C LEU A 110 -5.84 -1.48 7.73
N ILE A 111 -5.88 -2.80 7.91
CA ILE A 111 -6.54 -3.73 6.98
C ILE A 111 -8.04 -3.51 6.95
N ASN A 112 -8.68 -3.34 8.10
CA ASN A 112 -10.10 -2.95 8.13
C ASN A 112 -10.33 -1.59 7.46
N LYS A 113 -9.39 -0.65 7.58
CA LYS A 113 -9.48 0.66 6.94
C LYS A 113 -9.24 0.58 5.43
N LEU A 114 -8.37 -0.32 4.96
CA LEU A 114 -8.08 -0.58 3.55
C LEU A 114 -9.23 -1.33 2.86
N ASN A 115 -9.79 -2.34 3.50
CA ASN A 115 -10.94 -3.10 2.99
C ASN A 115 -12.18 -2.18 2.81
N ASN A 116 -12.35 -1.20 3.69
CA ASN A 116 -13.40 -0.18 3.56
C ASN A 116 -13.00 1.00 2.67
N PHE A 117 -11.74 1.10 2.22
CA PHE A 117 -11.25 2.22 1.40
C PHE A 117 -11.72 2.08 -0.06
N ASN A 118 -11.78 0.86 -0.59
CA ASN A 118 -12.23 0.60 -1.96
C ASN A 118 -13.68 1.08 -2.20
N ASP A 119 -14.57 0.85 -1.22
CA ASP A 119 -15.98 1.26 -1.33
C ASP A 119 -16.22 2.77 -1.26
N ASP A 120 -15.33 3.51 -0.58
CA ASP A 120 -15.44 4.96 -0.39
C ASP A 120 -14.58 5.76 -1.38
N TYR A 121 -13.56 5.16 -1.98
CA TYR A 121 -12.74 5.78 -3.02
C TYR A 121 -13.54 5.96 -4.32
N ASP A 122 -14.22 4.90 -4.78
CA ASP A 122 -15.06 4.95 -5.99
C ASP A 122 -16.27 5.87 -5.84
N LYS A 123 -16.82 6.02 -4.62
CA LYS A 123 -17.94 6.94 -4.34
C LYS A 123 -17.52 8.40 -4.33
N ARG A 124 -16.32 8.71 -3.83
CA ARG A 124 -15.80 10.10 -3.73
C ARG A 124 -15.19 10.61 -5.04
N ASN A 125 -14.73 9.71 -5.91
CA ASN A 125 -14.13 10.07 -7.21
C ASN A 125 -15.12 10.21 -8.37
N LYS A 126 -16.43 10.02 -8.14
CA LYS A 126 -17.46 10.10 -9.19
C LYS A 126 -17.70 11.51 -9.76
N GLY A 127 -17.04 12.54 -9.23
CA GLY A 127 -17.21 13.94 -9.63
C GLY A 127 -15.92 14.74 -9.83
N ILE A 128 -14.74 14.12 -9.73
CA ILE A 128 -13.48 14.81 -10.03
C ILE A 128 -13.23 14.68 -11.53
N ASN A 129 -13.22 15.81 -12.23
CA ASN A 129 -12.79 15.89 -13.62
C ASN A 129 -11.38 15.30 -13.70
N LYS A 130 -11.29 14.11 -14.29
CA LYS A 130 -10.05 13.40 -14.48
C LYS A 130 -9.19 14.17 -15.48
N ASN A 131 -8.31 15.03 -15.00
CA ASN A 131 -7.05 15.19 -15.71
C ASN A 131 -6.26 13.90 -15.48
N GLU A 132 -6.66 12.85 -16.21
CA GLU A 132 -5.99 11.55 -16.31
C GLU A 132 -4.55 11.82 -16.76
N LYS A 133 -3.63 11.98 -15.81
CA LYS A 133 -2.23 11.72 -16.10
C LYS A 133 -2.10 10.21 -16.23
N ASN A 134 -2.00 9.75 -17.47
CA ASN A 134 -1.62 8.40 -17.84
C ASN A 134 -0.39 8.00 -17.02
N LEU A 135 -0.61 7.15 -16.02
CA LEU A 135 0.44 6.65 -15.17
C LEU A 135 1.16 5.58 -16.02
N GLN A 136 2.39 5.86 -16.45
CA GLN A 136 3.13 5.05 -17.43
C GLN A 136 4.28 4.34 -16.74
N THR A 137 4.42 3.03 -16.96
CA THR A 137 5.62 2.27 -16.59
C THR A 137 6.91 2.95 -17.06
N ALA A 138 8.06 2.60 -16.49
CA ALA A 138 9.37 3.06 -16.96
C ALA A 138 9.62 2.83 -18.47
N ASN A 139 8.87 1.92 -19.08
CA ASN A 139 8.90 1.62 -20.52
C ASN A 139 7.86 2.42 -21.34
N GLY A 140 7.14 3.37 -20.75
CA GLY A 140 6.15 4.22 -21.41
C GLY A 140 4.77 3.59 -21.61
N ILE A 141 4.53 2.37 -21.08
CA ILE A 141 3.24 1.69 -21.20
C ILE A 141 2.29 2.27 -20.17
N ASP A 142 1.13 2.76 -20.62
CA ASP A 142 0.05 3.17 -19.73
C ASP A 142 -0.39 1.99 -18.87
N ILE A 143 -0.53 2.19 -17.56
CA ILE A 143 -0.95 1.14 -16.63
C ILE A 143 -2.31 0.54 -17.02
N SER A 144 -3.19 1.32 -17.67
CA SER A 144 -4.45 0.82 -18.21
C SER A 144 -4.31 -0.13 -19.41
N GLU A 145 -3.16 -0.11 -20.08
CA GLU A 145 -2.82 -0.96 -21.23
C GLU A 145 -1.92 -2.14 -20.84
N MET A 146 -1.51 -2.24 -19.57
CA MET A 146 -0.73 -3.37 -19.08
C MET A 146 -1.52 -4.66 -19.17
N LYS A 147 -0.86 -5.71 -19.65
CA LYS A 147 -1.43 -7.06 -19.62
C LYS A 147 -1.74 -7.46 -18.17
N PRO A 148 -2.86 -8.16 -17.93
CA PRO A 148 -3.18 -8.64 -16.60
C PRO A 148 -2.05 -9.57 -16.12
N LYS A 149 -1.55 -9.35 -14.91
CA LYS A 149 -0.43 -10.12 -14.35
C LYS A 149 -0.94 -11.32 -13.53
N LYS A 150 -0.15 -12.40 -13.49
CA LYS A 150 -0.40 -13.60 -12.67
C LYS A 150 -0.15 -13.31 -11.20
N ASP A 151 -0.89 -13.99 -10.32
CA ASP A 151 -0.71 -13.86 -8.87
C ASP A 151 0.58 -14.59 -8.46
N ILE A 152 1.27 -14.04 -7.46
CA ILE A 152 2.59 -14.54 -7.03
C ILE A 152 2.50 -15.22 -5.67
N ASN A 153 3.26 -16.30 -5.47
CA ASN A 153 3.34 -16.98 -4.18
C ASN A 153 4.34 -16.29 -3.24
N PHE A 154 4.40 -16.76 -1.99
CA PHE A 154 5.30 -16.21 -0.97
C PHE A 154 6.79 -16.24 -1.35
N GLU A 155 7.24 -17.30 -2.03
CA GLU A 155 8.65 -17.41 -2.42
C GLU A 155 9.04 -16.36 -3.46
N THR A 156 8.21 -16.19 -4.48
CA THR A 156 8.37 -15.13 -5.50
C THR A 156 8.31 -13.76 -4.85
N PHE A 157 7.35 -13.52 -3.95
CA PHE A 157 7.28 -12.29 -3.17
C PHE A 157 8.58 -12.00 -2.42
N MET A 158 9.13 -12.98 -1.69
CA MET A 158 10.37 -12.79 -0.92
C MET A 158 11.57 -12.45 -1.82
N LYS A 159 11.66 -13.07 -3.01
CA LYS A 159 12.70 -12.75 -3.99
C LYS A 159 12.58 -11.30 -4.46
N ILE A 160 11.37 -10.85 -4.82
CA ILE A 160 11.12 -9.47 -5.25
C ILE A 160 11.43 -8.51 -4.10
N PHE A 161 10.90 -8.78 -2.90
CA PHE A 161 11.08 -7.94 -1.72
C PHE A 161 12.55 -7.75 -1.38
N ILE A 162 13.35 -8.82 -1.31
CA ILE A 162 14.79 -8.74 -1.01
C ILE A 162 15.53 -7.94 -2.07
N ASN A 163 15.18 -8.11 -3.36
CA ASN A 163 15.85 -7.42 -4.44
C ASN A 163 15.46 -5.94 -4.56
N THR A 164 14.29 -5.56 -4.05
CA THR A 164 13.74 -4.20 -4.17
C THR A 164 13.68 -3.45 -2.85
N TYR A 165 14.07 -4.09 -1.74
CA TYR A 165 14.03 -3.48 -0.41
C TYR A 165 14.91 -2.23 -0.34
N THR A 166 14.31 -1.14 0.13
CA THR A 166 15.02 0.07 0.50
C THR A 166 15.06 0.19 2.02
N GLU A 167 16.23 0.57 2.53
CA GLU A 167 16.35 0.88 3.95
C GLU A 167 15.51 2.13 4.27
N PRO A 168 14.79 2.15 5.42
CA PRO A 168 14.03 3.31 5.82
C PRO A 168 14.94 4.53 5.99
N ILE A 169 14.60 5.64 5.33
CA ILE A 169 15.36 6.90 5.40
C ILE A 169 15.73 7.28 6.84
N SER A 170 16.98 7.65 7.07
CA SER A 170 17.43 8.07 8.39
C SER A 170 16.93 9.47 8.73
N VAL A 171 16.88 9.81 10.04
CA VAL A 171 16.52 11.16 10.47
C VAL A 171 17.48 12.20 9.90
N ASN A 172 18.77 11.87 9.80
CA ASN A 172 19.78 12.77 9.28
C ASN A 172 19.62 13.02 7.78
N GLU A 173 19.24 12.01 7.01
CA GLU A 173 18.93 12.18 5.59
C GLU A 173 17.68 13.04 5.40
N LEU A 174 16.63 12.83 6.19
CA LEU A 174 15.45 13.70 6.18
C LEU A 174 15.81 15.16 6.50
N ILE A 175 16.65 15.39 7.50
CA ILE A 175 17.13 16.74 7.85
C ILE A 175 17.84 17.37 6.65
N LYS A 176 18.79 16.64 6.03
CA LYS A 176 19.53 17.13 4.86
C LYS A 176 18.60 17.47 3.70
N SER A 177 17.56 16.67 3.47
CA SER A 177 16.56 16.95 2.42
C SER A 177 15.84 18.27 2.65
N PHE A 178 15.43 18.58 3.89
CA PHE A 178 14.82 19.88 4.20
C PHE A 178 15.82 21.03 4.20
N GLU A 179 17.07 20.78 4.57
CA GLU A 179 18.14 21.78 4.60
C GLU A 179 18.45 22.39 3.22
N ILE A 180 18.11 21.68 2.13
CA ILE A 180 18.22 22.17 0.74
C ILE A 180 17.25 23.34 0.48
N LEU A 181 16.12 23.38 1.20
CA LEU A 181 15.08 24.41 1.05
C LEU A 181 15.34 25.63 1.93
N ASP A 182 16.16 25.47 2.96
CA ASP A 182 16.58 26.51 3.88
C ASP A 182 17.93 27.09 3.44
N SER A 183 17.91 27.83 2.32
CA SER A 183 19.11 28.47 1.74
C SER A 183 19.86 29.37 2.73
N LYS A 184 19.15 29.92 3.72
CA LYS A 184 19.69 30.80 4.77
C LYS A 184 20.17 30.04 6.02
N LYS A 185 20.03 28.71 6.06
CA LYS A 185 20.42 27.85 7.20
C LYS A 185 19.83 28.32 8.53
N THR A 186 18.57 28.76 8.49
CA THR A 186 17.83 29.25 9.65
C THR A 186 17.42 28.13 10.62
N GLY A 187 17.37 26.88 10.16
CA GLY A 187 16.79 25.75 10.89
C GLY A 187 15.28 25.58 10.69
N TYR A 188 14.66 26.41 9.84
CA TYR A 188 13.21 26.43 9.65
C TYR A 188 12.81 26.46 8.16
N ILE A 189 11.66 25.84 7.88
CA ILE A 189 10.92 25.98 6.62
C ILE A 189 9.50 26.49 6.91
N ASN A 190 8.74 26.85 5.89
CA ASN A 190 7.33 27.20 6.02
C ASN A 190 6.42 26.10 5.44
N GLU A 191 5.13 26.17 5.76
CA GLU A 191 4.11 25.23 5.27
C GLU A 191 4.06 25.17 3.74
N GLU A 192 4.24 26.31 3.06
CA GLU A 192 4.22 26.38 1.60
C GLU A 192 5.38 25.59 0.96
N ALA A 193 6.60 25.72 1.49
CA ALA A 193 7.75 24.95 1.05
C ALA A 193 7.54 23.45 1.27
N LEU A 194 6.99 23.06 2.42
CA LEU A 194 6.67 21.65 2.69
C LEU A 194 5.59 21.11 1.75
N LYS A 195 4.54 21.88 1.49
CA LYS A 195 3.50 21.52 0.50
C LYS A 195 4.08 21.41 -0.91
N HIS A 196 4.97 22.32 -1.30
CA HIS A 196 5.65 22.26 -2.59
C HIS A 196 6.43 20.97 -2.78
N ILE A 197 7.17 20.50 -1.77
CA ILE A 197 7.85 19.19 -1.83
C ILE A 197 6.83 18.07 -2.10
N MET A 198 5.75 18.04 -1.31
CA MET A 198 4.72 16.99 -1.42
C MET A 198 4.05 16.98 -2.79
N ILE A 199 3.75 18.15 -3.35
CA ILE A 199 3.15 18.30 -4.68
C ILE A 199 4.17 18.00 -5.79
N SER A 200 5.43 18.36 -5.58
CA SER A 200 6.51 18.13 -6.55
C SER A 200 6.97 16.67 -6.60
N SER A 201 6.50 15.83 -5.67
CA SER A 201 6.76 14.39 -5.74
C SER A 201 6.09 13.79 -6.97
N ASN A 202 6.66 12.71 -7.51
CA ASN A 202 6.06 11.96 -8.62
C ASN A 202 4.79 11.18 -8.19
N GLU A 203 4.26 11.43 -6.99
CA GLU A 203 3.00 10.87 -6.52
C GLU A 203 1.86 11.89 -6.63
N GLN A 204 0.69 11.41 -7.04
CA GLN A 204 -0.52 12.21 -7.01
C GLN A 204 -1.08 12.24 -5.58
N ILE A 205 -0.60 13.20 -4.78
CA ILE A 205 -1.18 13.48 -3.48
C ILE A 205 -2.24 14.56 -3.66
N SER A 206 -3.49 14.25 -3.33
CA SER A 206 -4.58 15.23 -3.44
C SER A 206 -4.34 16.39 -2.48
N ASN A 207 -4.82 17.59 -2.84
CA ASN A 207 -4.75 18.74 -1.95
C ASN A 207 -5.42 18.48 -0.59
N ASP A 208 -6.48 17.68 -0.57
CA ASP A 208 -7.18 17.29 0.65
C ASP A 208 -6.31 16.40 1.54
N ASP A 209 -5.61 15.43 0.96
CA ASP A 209 -4.68 14.57 1.70
C ASP A 209 -3.47 15.35 2.22
N ILE A 210 -2.94 16.29 1.43
CA ILE A 210 -1.88 17.22 1.87
C ILE A 210 -2.39 18.03 3.07
N ASN A 211 -3.59 18.60 2.98
CA ASN A 211 -4.16 19.39 4.07
C ASN A 211 -4.41 18.54 5.32
N LEU A 212 -4.92 17.32 5.16
CA LEU A 212 -5.12 16.37 6.26
C LEU A 212 -3.79 16.02 6.94
N PHE A 213 -2.76 15.73 6.15
CA PHE A 213 -1.42 15.47 6.63
C PHE A 213 -0.86 16.68 7.40
N MET A 214 -0.92 17.87 6.83
CA MET A 214 -0.43 19.10 7.47
C MET A 214 -1.14 19.39 8.79
N ASN A 215 -2.45 19.16 8.86
CA ASN A 215 -3.23 19.31 10.09
C ASN A 215 -2.82 18.27 11.14
N SER A 216 -2.50 17.03 10.74
CA SER A 216 -2.08 15.96 11.65
C SER A 216 -0.75 16.26 12.37
N LEU A 217 0.14 17.06 11.76
CA LEU A 217 1.44 17.39 12.32
C LEU A 217 1.38 18.40 13.48
N ASN A 218 0.26 19.12 13.59
CA ASN A 218 -0.05 20.07 14.66
C ASN A 218 1.09 21.07 14.92
N PHE A 219 1.45 21.85 13.90
CA PHE A 219 2.48 22.89 14.01
C PHE A 219 1.97 24.10 14.78
N LYS A 220 2.78 24.61 15.73
CA LYS A 220 2.46 25.84 16.48
C LYS A 220 2.51 27.08 15.60
N ASP A 221 3.51 27.14 14.70
CA ASP A 221 3.68 28.22 13.75
C ASP A 221 3.93 27.62 12.36
N LYS A 222 2.96 27.81 11.46
CA LYS A 222 3.00 27.31 10.08
C LYS A 222 4.02 28.06 9.20
N LYS A 223 4.46 29.25 9.61
CA LYS A 223 5.49 30.02 8.90
C LYS A 223 6.91 29.65 9.33
N LYS A 224 7.05 28.99 10.49
CA LYS A 224 8.33 28.66 11.10
C LYS A 224 8.32 27.24 11.66
N ILE A 225 8.42 26.28 10.75
CA ILE A 225 8.46 24.85 11.03
C ILE A 225 9.91 24.41 11.22
N ASP A 226 10.25 23.96 12.42
CA ASP A 226 11.55 23.34 12.72
C ASP A 226 11.65 21.99 11.99
N TYR A 227 12.52 21.90 10.98
CA TYR A 227 12.64 20.70 10.17
C TYR A 227 13.42 19.57 10.85
N ILE A 228 14.18 19.84 11.92
CA ILE A 228 14.80 18.80 12.74
C ILE A 228 13.73 18.10 13.57
N LEU A 229 12.85 18.88 14.20
CA LEU A 229 11.71 18.33 14.94
C LEU A 229 10.73 17.63 13.99
N LEU A 230 10.46 18.20 12.82
CA LEU A 230 9.65 17.56 11.78
C LEU A 230 10.25 16.22 11.38
N SER A 231 11.54 16.15 11.08
CA SER A 231 12.21 14.90 10.67
C SER A 231 12.07 13.79 11.72
N LYS A 232 12.20 14.14 13.00
CA LYS A 232 11.98 13.20 14.12
C LYS A 232 10.52 12.75 14.19
N LYS A 233 9.56 13.67 14.03
CA LYS A 233 8.12 13.35 13.99
C LYS A 233 7.79 12.40 12.84
N LEU A 234 8.29 12.69 11.63
CA LEU A 234 8.07 11.86 10.44
C LEU A 234 8.68 10.47 10.62
N LYS A 235 9.91 10.38 11.13
CA LYS A 235 10.54 9.08 11.39
C LYS A 235 9.71 8.23 12.36
N ASN A 236 9.21 8.83 13.43
CA ASN A 236 8.40 8.13 14.43
C ASN A 236 7.00 7.75 13.93
N ALA A 237 6.48 8.45 12.91
CA ALA A 237 5.22 8.10 12.27
C ALA A 237 5.36 6.88 11.31
N ILE A 238 6.56 6.67 10.77
CA ILE A 238 6.87 5.65 9.76
C ILE A 238 7.60 4.42 10.37
N SER A 239 8.07 4.52 11.63
CA SER A 239 8.74 3.43 12.37
C SER A 239 7.78 2.65 13.28
#